data_AF-A0A9D9HRM9-F1
#
_entry.id   AF-A0A9D9HRM9-F1
#
_cell.length_a   1.000
_cell.length_b   1.000
_cell.length_c   1.000
_cell.angle_alpha   90.00
_cell.angle_beta   90.00
_cell.angle_gamma   90.00
#
_symmetry.space_group_name_H-M   'P 1'
#
loop_
_entity.id
_entity.type
_entity.pdbx_description
1 polymer ?
#
loop_
_entity_poly.entity_id
_entity_poly.type
_entity_poly.pdbx_seq_one_letter_code
_entity_poly.pdbx_strand_id
1 'polypeptide(L)'
;MKRKVLLLFISLAVLLFLVPVSKANAQLYNPYYSMYYGYGYMPLATGYYVGQIYGGFPHGTGYVYYYDMNFGWIAYQGGFYGGVAHGNGQCICSAGYIAGVWDRGNFVRQINVSQTQIQQSYNDIMRQSQAYAPHNSNTITLPPGTEIEQISSSSELGSKLLGKMSK
;
A
#
# COMPACT_ATOMS: atom_id res chain seq x y z
N MET A 1 -43.33 19.38 28.87
CA MET A 1 -43.01 18.48 27.72
C MET A 1 -41.91 18.98 26.79
N LYS A 2 -41.70 20.29 26.58
CA LYS A 2 -40.78 20.82 25.54
C LYS A 2 -39.26 20.68 25.83
N ARG A 3 -38.82 20.70 27.09
CA ARG A 3 -37.38 20.60 27.45
C ARG A 3 -36.77 19.20 27.29
N LYS A 4 -37.53 18.14 27.57
CA LYS A 4 -37.04 16.76 27.48
C LYS A 4 -36.84 16.31 26.03
N VAL A 5 -37.70 16.77 25.12
CA VAL A 5 -37.60 16.51 23.69
C VAL A 5 -36.40 17.23 23.08
N LEU A 6 -36.17 18.50 23.45
CA LEU A 6 -35.01 19.27 22.99
C LEU A 6 -33.67 18.65 23.42
N LEU A 7 -33.57 18.18 24.67
CA LEU A 7 -32.37 17.48 25.16
C LEU A 7 -32.13 16.17 24.43
N LEU A 8 -33.19 15.43 24.08
CA LEU A 8 -33.10 14.18 23.31
C LEU A 8 -32.52 14.43 21.91
N PHE A 9 -32.96 15.51 21.24
CA PHE A 9 -32.44 15.90 19.93
C PHE A 9 -30.98 16.36 19.98
N ILE A 10 -30.58 17.09 21.02
CA ILE A 10 -29.17 17.50 21.22
C ILE A 10 -28.29 16.27 21.48
N SER A 11 -28.74 15.32 22.31
CA SER A 11 -27.98 14.08 22.57
C SER A 11 -27.84 13.20 21.32
N LEU A 12 -28.86 13.15 20.46
CA LEU A 12 -28.81 12.37 19.22
C LEU A 12 -27.89 13.02 18.18
N ALA A 13 -27.85 14.37 18.13
CA ALA A 13 -26.92 15.10 17.27
C ALA A 13 -25.46 14.89 17.70
N VAL A 14 -25.16 14.91 19.00
CA VAL A 14 -23.79 14.67 19.51
C VAL A 14 -23.32 13.24 19.23
N LEU A 15 -24.20 12.24 19.27
CA LEU A 15 -23.87 10.85 18.91
C LEU A 15 -23.55 10.67 17.41
N LEU A 16 -24.17 11.45 16.53
CA LEU A 16 -23.92 11.39 15.08
C LEU A 16 -22.59 12.04 14.65
N PHE A 17 -22.02 12.93 15.47
CA PHE A 17 -20.71 13.55 15.21
C PHE A 17 -19.53 12.80 15.86
N LEU A 18 -19.80 11.77 16.67
CA LEU A 18 -18.78 10.97 17.36
C LEU A 18 -18.43 9.67 16.63
N VAL A 19 -18.90 9.45 15.40
CA VAL A 19 -18.36 8.36 14.58
C VAL A 19 -16.92 8.73 14.23
N PRO A 20 -15.90 8.03 14.77
CA PRO A 20 -14.55 8.23 14.27
C PRO A 20 -14.59 7.86 12.80
N VAL A 21 -14.29 8.83 11.92
CA VAL A 21 -13.99 8.54 10.53
C VAL A 21 -12.69 7.75 10.55
N SER A 22 -12.80 6.43 10.70
CA SER A 22 -11.68 5.53 10.54
C SER A 22 -11.17 5.74 9.13
N LYS A 23 -9.91 6.20 9.02
CA LYS A 23 -9.19 6.33 7.76
C LYS A 23 -9.37 5.02 7.00
N ALA A 24 -10.16 5.04 5.92
CA ALA A 24 -10.28 3.86 5.08
C ALA A 24 -8.87 3.56 4.53
N ASN A 25 -8.36 2.36 4.79
CA ASN A 25 -7.18 1.86 4.08
C ASN A 25 -7.62 1.78 2.62
N ALA A 26 -7.18 2.72 1.80
CA ALA A 26 -7.65 2.72 0.42
C ALA A 26 -7.11 1.48 -0.30
N GLN A 27 -7.98 0.99 -1.17
CA GLN A 27 -7.97 -0.38 -1.61
C GLN A 27 -7.61 -0.38 -3.08
N LEU A 28 -6.60 -1.16 -3.44
CA LEU A 28 -6.25 -1.36 -4.84
C LEU A 28 -7.35 -2.19 -5.50
N TYR A 29 -7.90 -1.68 -6.61
CA TYR A 29 -8.98 -2.33 -7.33
C TYR A 29 -8.96 -1.96 -8.81
N ASN A 30 -9.29 -2.92 -9.68
CA ASN A 30 -9.58 -2.66 -11.08
C ASN A 30 -10.86 -3.41 -11.52
N PRO A 31 -11.94 -2.71 -11.89
CA PRO A 31 -13.23 -3.33 -12.24
C PRO A 31 -13.18 -4.16 -13.53
N TYR A 32 -12.24 -3.89 -14.44
CA TYR A 32 -12.04 -4.71 -15.64
C TYR A 32 -11.61 -6.14 -15.31
N TYR A 33 -11.11 -6.37 -14.08
CA TYR A 33 -10.69 -7.66 -13.57
C TYR A 33 -11.70 -8.27 -12.59
N SER A 34 -12.92 -7.73 -12.50
CA SER A 34 -13.98 -8.16 -11.55
C SER A 34 -14.35 -9.64 -11.65
N MET A 35 -14.09 -10.29 -12.80
CA MET A 35 -14.32 -11.72 -13.02
C MET A 35 -13.03 -12.55 -13.08
N TYR A 36 -11.87 -11.93 -12.84
CA TYR A 36 -10.57 -12.57 -12.94
C TYR A 36 -10.14 -13.21 -11.60
N TYR A 37 -9.63 -14.44 -11.69
CA TYR A 37 -9.12 -15.22 -10.55
C TYR A 37 -7.83 -15.92 -10.97
N GLY A 38 -6.68 -15.53 -10.40
CA GLY A 38 -5.39 -16.14 -10.75
C GLY A 38 -4.22 -15.20 -10.64
N TYR A 39 -3.04 -15.61 -11.10
CA TYR A 39 -1.85 -14.75 -11.13
C TYR A 39 -1.79 -13.94 -12.43
N GLY A 40 -1.66 -12.63 -12.34
CA GLY A 40 -1.63 -11.78 -13.52
C GLY A 40 -1.13 -10.36 -13.28
N TYR A 41 -1.08 -9.60 -14.38
CA TYR A 41 -0.84 -8.16 -14.39
C TYR A 41 -2.18 -7.42 -14.35
N MET A 42 -2.27 -6.41 -13.50
CA MET A 42 -3.43 -5.54 -13.37
C MET A 42 -2.99 -4.07 -13.37
N PRO A 43 -3.32 -3.30 -14.43
CA PRO A 43 -3.02 -1.88 -14.44
C PRO A 43 -3.84 -1.15 -13.35
N LEU A 44 -3.23 -0.13 -12.76
CA LEU A 44 -3.83 0.76 -11.77
C LEU A 44 -3.79 2.20 -12.30
N ALA A 45 -4.56 3.11 -11.71
CA ALA A 45 -4.60 4.51 -12.15
C ALA A 45 -3.22 5.20 -12.10
N THR A 46 -2.38 4.84 -11.13
CA THR A 46 -1.07 5.45 -10.88
C THR A 46 0.09 4.47 -10.98
N GLY A 47 -0.14 3.29 -11.58
CA GLY A 47 0.86 2.22 -11.60
C GLY A 47 0.30 0.90 -12.06
N TYR A 48 0.79 -0.19 -11.48
CA TYR A 48 0.29 -1.53 -11.76
C TYR A 48 0.54 -2.48 -10.59
N TYR A 49 -0.16 -3.61 -10.63
CA TYR A 49 0.01 -4.74 -9.75
C TYR A 49 0.35 -5.99 -10.56
N VAL A 50 1.25 -6.82 -10.02
CA VAL A 50 1.53 -8.17 -10.53
C VAL A 50 1.46 -9.14 -9.35
N GLY A 51 0.61 -10.15 -9.44
CA GLY A 51 0.41 -11.11 -8.36
C GLY A 51 -0.90 -11.85 -8.47
N GLN A 52 -1.36 -12.48 -7.39
CA GLN A 52 -2.70 -13.07 -7.42
C GLN A 52 -3.79 -11.99 -7.37
N ILE A 53 -4.78 -12.13 -8.24
CA ILE A 53 -5.92 -11.25 -8.38
C ILE A 53 -7.16 -12.07 -8.09
N TYR A 54 -8.06 -11.53 -7.28
CA TYR A 54 -9.35 -12.14 -6.94
C TYR A 54 -10.45 -11.10 -7.11
N GLY A 55 -11.23 -11.22 -8.18
CA GLY A 55 -12.36 -10.32 -8.44
C GLY A 55 -11.97 -8.85 -8.60
N GLY A 56 -10.81 -8.60 -9.22
CA GLY A 56 -10.28 -7.25 -9.46
C GLY A 56 -9.49 -6.66 -8.29
N PHE A 57 -9.29 -7.42 -7.22
CA PHE A 57 -8.47 -7.01 -6.08
C PHE A 57 -7.15 -7.78 -6.05
N PRO A 58 -6.02 -7.13 -5.73
CA PRO A 58 -4.83 -7.80 -5.25
C PRO A 58 -5.14 -8.75 -4.09
N HIS A 59 -4.59 -9.95 -4.15
CA HIS A 59 -4.78 -11.00 -3.18
C HIS A 59 -3.51 -11.86 -3.09
N GLY A 60 -3.29 -12.55 -1.97
CA GLY A 60 -2.11 -13.40 -1.83
C GLY A 60 -0.80 -12.60 -1.92
N THR A 61 0.25 -13.18 -2.49
CA THR A 61 1.56 -12.55 -2.65
C THR A 61 1.66 -11.81 -3.97
N GLY A 62 2.07 -10.55 -3.93
CA GLY A 62 2.33 -9.80 -5.16
C GLY A 62 3.26 -8.63 -4.99
N TYR A 63 3.33 -7.87 -6.07
CA TYR A 63 4.14 -6.68 -6.22
C TYR A 63 3.24 -5.57 -6.74
N VAL A 64 3.33 -4.39 -6.14
CA VAL A 64 2.71 -3.17 -6.67
C VAL A 64 3.78 -2.13 -6.87
N TYR A 65 3.72 -1.44 -8.00
CA TYR A 65 4.58 -0.31 -8.30
C TYR A 65 3.70 0.85 -8.76
N TYR A 66 3.74 1.95 -8.03
CA TYR A 66 2.85 3.09 -8.26
C TYR A 66 3.50 4.40 -7.87
N TYR A 67 2.96 5.50 -8.39
CA TYR A 67 3.40 6.84 -8.08
C TYR A 67 2.53 7.48 -6.99
N ASP A 68 3.15 7.96 -5.91
CA ASP A 68 2.55 8.87 -4.93
C ASP A 68 3.14 10.28 -5.09
N MET A 69 2.29 11.30 -5.12
CA MET A 69 2.72 12.69 -5.32
C MET A 69 3.68 13.23 -4.25
N ASN A 70 3.76 12.60 -3.08
CA ASN A 70 4.59 13.06 -1.96
C ASN A 70 5.85 12.22 -1.78
N PHE A 71 5.87 11.00 -2.32
CA PHE A 71 6.94 10.02 -2.10
C PHE A 71 7.60 9.55 -3.40
N GLY A 72 7.08 9.99 -4.55
CA GLY A 72 7.51 9.53 -5.86
C GLY A 72 7.07 8.09 -6.11
N TRP A 73 7.93 7.34 -6.79
CA TRP A 73 7.67 5.93 -7.07
C TRP A 73 7.84 5.07 -5.82
N ILE A 74 6.78 4.34 -5.49
CA ILE A 74 6.73 3.38 -4.39
C ILE A 74 6.64 1.98 -4.99
N ALA A 75 7.52 1.11 -4.51
CA ALA A 75 7.54 -0.30 -4.80
C ALA A 75 7.15 -1.05 -3.52
N TYR A 76 6.12 -1.90 -3.57
CA TYR A 76 5.78 -2.78 -2.46
C TYR A 76 5.74 -4.24 -2.92
N GLN A 77 6.37 -5.11 -2.15
CA GLN A 77 6.28 -6.56 -2.28
C GLN A 77 5.74 -7.13 -0.97
N GLY A 78 4.76 -8.01 -1.05
CA GLY A 78 4.25 -8.68 0.14
C GLY A 78 2.90 -9.33 -0.07
N GLY A 79 2.25 -9.63 1.03
CA GLY A 79 0.90 -10.16 1.01
C GLY A 79 -0.16 -9.05 0.83
N PHE A 80 -1.29 -9.45 0.25
CA PHE A 80 -2.48 -8.66 0.00
C PHE A 80 -3.72 -9.45 0.39
N TYR A 81 -4.72 -8.76 0.92
CA TYR A 81 -6.03 -9.33 1.18
C TYR A 81 -7.11 -8.31 0.80
N GLY A 82 -7.78 -8.58 -0.32
CA GLY A 82 -8.82 -7.69 -0.82
C GLY A 82 -8.26 -6.31 -1.12
N GLY A 83 -7.16 -6.22 -1.87
CA GLY A 83 -6.60 -4.97 -2.37
C GLY A 83 -5.85 -4.10 -1.37
N VAL A 84 -5.71 -4.53 -0.12
CA VAL A 84 -4.87 -3.87 0.89
C VAL A 84 -3.73 -4.78 1.32
N ALA A 85 -2.63 -4.20 1.80
CA ALA A 85 -1.50 -4.95 2.34
C ALA A 85 -1.92 -5.84 3.53
N HIS A 86 -1.43 -7.08 3.56
CA HIS A 86 -1.74 -8.04 4.62
C HIS A 86 -0.62 -9.08 4.75
N GLY A 87 -0.26 -9.45 5.98
CA GLY A 87 0.89 -10.31 6.26
C GLY A 87 2.22 -9.56 6.12
N ASN A 88 3.29 -10.28 5.84
CA ASN A 88 4.62 -9.69 5.72
C ASN A 88 4.74 -8.90 4.41
N GLY A 89 5.44 -7.77 4.47
CA GLY A 89 5.68 -6.93 3.30
C GLY A 89 6.91 -6.02 3.43
N GLN A 90 7.30 -5.44 2.31
CA GLN A 90 8.39 -4.49 2.19
C GLN A 90 7.95 -3.36 1.26
N CYS A 91 8.03 -2.13 1.74
CA CYS A 91 7.78 -0.90 1.00
C CYS A 91 9.14 -0.22 0.75
N ILE A 92 9.43 0.13 -0.50
CA ILE A 92 10.70 0.71 -0.95
C ILE A 92 10.37 1.97 -1.76
N CYS A 93 11.06 3.06 -1.47
CA CYS A 93 10.97 4.32 -2.20
C CYS A 93 12.36 4.97 -2.29
N SER A 94 12.47 6.09 -2.99
CA SER A 94 13.76 6.81 -3.13
C SER A 94 14.34 7.32 -1.81
N ALA A 95 13.53 7.43 -0.76
CA ALA A 95 13.95 7.90 0.56
C ALA A 95 14.34 6.77 1.53
N GLY A 96 14.18 5.50 1.13
CA GLY A 96 14.49 4.35 1.98
C GLY A 96 13.42 3.25 1.93
N TYR A 97 13.46 2.33 2.90
CA TYR A 97 12.54 1.19 2.98
C TYR A 97 11.89 1.02 4.34
N ILE A 98 10.75 0.33 4.37
CA ILE A 98 10.09 -0.15 5.59
C ILE A 98 9.66 -1.59 5.35
N ALA A 99 10.06 -2.49 6.24
CA ALA A 99 9.57 -3.86 6.26
C ALA A 99 8.74 -4.11 7.52
N GLY A 100 7.66 -4.86 7.40
CA GLY A 100 6.79 -5.12 8.54
C GLY A 100 5.73 -6.18 8.32
N VAL A 101 4.77 -6.17 9.23
CA VAL A 101 3.55 -6.98 9.17
C VAL A 101 2.37 -6.02 9.04
N TRP A 102 1.49 -6.29 8.07
CA TRP A 102 0.23 -5.59 7.87
C TRP A 102 -0.95 -6.47 8.22
N ASP A 103 -2.02 -5.88 8.73
CA ASP A 103 -3.32 -6.53 8.87
C ASP A 103 -4.40 -5.66 8.22
N ARG A 104 -4.81 -6.07 7.01
CA ARG A 104 -5.87 -5.41 6.22
C ARG A 104 -5.60 -3.91 6.03
N GLY A 105 -4.37 -3.58 5.65
CA GLY A 105 -3.87 -2.23 5.42
C GLY A 105 -3.27 -1.56 6.67
N ASN A 106 -3.52 -2.06 7.87
CA ASN A 106 -2.95 -1.49 9.09
C ASN A 106 -1.54 -2.03 9.34
N PHE A 107 -0.57 -1.15 9.52
CA PHE A 107 0.77 -1.57 9.94
C PHE A 107 0.75 -2.02 11.41
N VAL A 108 1.14 -3.28 11.66
CA VAL A 108 1.12 -3.90 12.99
C VAL A 108 2.47 -3.73 13.68
N ARG A 109 3.56 -4.12 13.01
CA ARG A 109 4.92 -4.04 13.56
C ARG A 109 5.97 -4.03 12.48
N GLN A 110 7.09 -3.38 12.77
CA GLN A 110 8.30 -3.41 11.95
C GLN A 110 9.00 -4.77 12.10
N ILE A 111 9.65 -5.21 11.03
CA ILE A 111 10.55 -6.36 11.04
C ILE A 111 11.90 -5.96 10.44
N ASN A 112 12.94 -6.65 10.87
CA ASN A 112 14.27 -6.47 10.30
C ASN A 112 14.45 -7.38 9.10
N VAL A 113 14.95 -6.80 8.02
CA VAL A 113 15.27 -7.48 6.77
C VAL A 113 16.69 -7.05 6.40
N SER A 114 17.51 -7.99 5.93
CA SER A 114 18.89 -7.66 5.53
C SER A 114 18.90 -6.75 4.30
N GLN A 115 19.94 -5.92 4.17
CA GLN A 115 20.13 -5.06 2.99
C GLN A 115 20.11 -5.86 1.67
N THR A 116 20.72 -7.06 1.66
CA THR A 116 20.71 -7.96 0.50
C THR A 116 19.29 -8.37 0.10
N GLN A 117 18.43 -8.67 1.07
CA GLN A 117 17.04 -9.04 0.80
C GLN A 117 16.22 -7.86 0.29
N ILE A 118 16.44 -6.65 0.82
CA ILE A 118 15.79 -5.42 0.31
C ILE A 118 16.17 -5.18 -1.15
N GLN A 119 17.46 -5.31 -1.48
CA GLN A 119 17.93 -5.13 -2.84
C GLN A 119 17.34 -6.20 -3.79
N GLN A 120 17.24 -7.44 -3.35
CA GLN A 120 16.59 -8.51 -4.11
C GLN A 120 15.11 -8.20 -4.36
N SER A 121 14.38 -7.77 -3.33
CA SER A 121 12.98 -7.36 -3.47
C SER A 121 12.79 -6.21 -4.46
N TYR A 122 13.65 -5.19 -4.42
CA TYR A 122 13.62 -4.10 -5.41
C TYR A 122 13.84 -4.63 -6.83
N ASN A 123 14.87 -5.46 -7.03
CA ASN A 123 15.20 -6.01 -8.34
C ASN A 123 14.08 -6.92 -8.88
N ASP A 124 13.43 -7.70 -8.01
CA ASP A 124 12.30 -8.54 -8.38
C ASP A 124 11.11 -7.70 -8.85
N ILE A 125 10.77 -6.61 -8.14
CA ILE A 125 9.70 -5.69 -8.56
C ILE A 125 10.02 -5.09 -9.93
N MET A 126 11.24 -4.60 -10.13
CA MET A 126 11.66 -4.01 -11.41
C MET A 126 11.65 -5.03 -12.56
N ARG A 127 12.08 -6.28 -12.32
CA ARG A 127 12.02 -7.34 -13.33
C ARG A 127 10.58 -7.67 -13.71
N GLN A 128 9.69 -7.78 -12.72
CA GLN A 128 8.26 -8.02 -12.98
C GLN A 128 7.63 -6.84 -13.74
N SER A 129 8.02 -5.59 -13.43
CA SER A 129 7.64 -4.40 -14.21
C SER A 129 7.90 -4.57 -15.70
N GLN A 130 9.14 -4.96 -16.04
CA GLN A 130 9.59 -5.05 -17.42
C GLN A 130 8.92 -6.19 -18.18
N ALA A 131 8.63 -7.31 -17.49
CA ALA A 131 7.98 -8.47 -18.10
C ALA A 131 6.53 -8.19 -18.53
N TYR A 132 5.81 -7.32 -17.80
CA TYR A 132 4.38 -7.09 -18.01
C TYR A 132 4.01 -5.70 -18.53
N ALA A 133 4.92 -4.72 -18.48
CA ALA A 133 4.75 -3.38 -19.05
C ALA A 133 5.94 -3.02 -19.98
N PRO A 134 5.98 -3.57 -21.22
CA PRO A 134 7.12 -3.43 -22.13
C PRO A 134 7.33 -2.04 -22.74
N HIS A 135 6.59 -1.01 -22.32
CA HIS A 135 6.77 0.36 -22.83
C HIS A 135 7.34 1.30 -21.76
N ASN A 136 8.32 2.10 -22.20
CA ASN A 136 8.88 3.33 -21.61
C ASN A 136 9.34 3.37 -20.14
N SER A 137 9.78 2.24 -19.58
CA SER A 137 10.54 2.26 -18.33
C SER A 137 11.94 2.81 -18.59
N ASN A 138 12.14 4.12 -18.40
CA ASN A 138 13.45 4.61 -17.99
C ASN A 138 13.81 3.77 -16.76
N THR A 139 14.73 2.82 -16.92
CA THR A 139 15.21 1.98 -15.82
C THR A 139 15.62 2.94 -14.71
N ILE A 140 14.81 3.04 -13.64
CA ILE A 140 15.23 3.74 -12.43
C ILE A 140 16.24 2.80 -11.79
N THR A 141 17.45 2.87 -12.31
CA THR A 141 18.63 2.30 -11.69
C THR A 141 18.89 3.17 -10.48
N LEU A 142 18.73 2.60 -9.28
CA LEU A 142 19.26 3.25 -8.08
C LEU A 142 20.75 3.51 -8.36
N PRO A 143 21.23 4.76 -8.23
CA PRO A 143 22.63 5.07 -8.43
C PRO A 143 23.52 4.08 -7.67
N PRO A 144 24.64 3.61 -8.26
CA PRO A 144 25.60 2.78 -7.54
C PRO A 144 25.99 3.46 -6.21
N GLY A 145 25.82 2.74 -5.09
CA GLY A 145 26.07 3.29 -3.75
C GLY A 145 24.85 3.93 -3.07
N THR A 146 23.64 3.81 -3.63
CA THR A 146 22.42 4.19 -2.90
C THR A 146 22.20 3.22 -1.75
N GLU A 147 22.47 3.66 -0.53
CA GLU A 147 22.04 2.95 0.67
C GLU A 147 20.54 3.16 0.85
N ILE A 148 19.75 2.10 0.66
CA ILE A 148 18.34 2.14 1.04
C ILE A 148 18.29 2.00 2.56
N GLU A 149 18.24 3.12 3.26
CA GLU A 149 18.17 3.12 4.72
C GLU A 149 16.80 2.67 5.22
N GLN A 150 16.78 1.99 6.38
CA GLN A 150 15.55 1.63 7.03
C GLN A 150 14.90 2.89 7.60
N ILE A 151 13.72 3.21 7.10
CA ILE A 151 12.92 4.30 7.65
C ILE A 151 12.25 3.79 8.92
N SER A 152 12.45 4.49 10.04
CA SER A 152 11.73 4.18 11.27
C SER A 152 10.22 4.37 11.04
N SER A 153 9.42 3.39 11.42
CA SER A 153 7.96 3.50 11.43
C SER A 153 7.44 4.67 12.27
N SER A 154 8.18 5.08 13.31
CA SER A 154 7.82 6.22 14.18
C SER A 154 8.27 7.58 13.62
N SER A 155 9.03 7.61 12.53
CA SER A 155 9.39 8.86 11.86
C SER A 155 8.19 9.45 11.11
N GLU A 156 8.20 10.76 10.83
CA GLU A 156 7.15 11.39 10.02
C GLU A 156 7.02 10.74 8.64
N LEU A 157 8.14 10.47 7.98
CA LEU A 157 8.17 9.79 6.68
C LEU A 157 7.58 8.38 6.80
N GLY A 158 8.00 7.62 7.82
CA GLY A 158 7.52 6.25 8.02
C GLY A 158 6.03 6.20 8.30
N SER A 159 5.55 7.02 9.23
CA SER A 159 4.12 7.12 9.54
C SER A 159 3.29 7.50 8.31
N LYS A 160 3.79 8.38 7.45
CA LYS A 160 3.07 8.75 6.22
C LYS A 160 3.11 7.66 5.15
N LEU A 161 4.23 6.95 4.95
CA LEU A 161 4.30 5.82 4.02
C LEU A 161 3.33 4.70 4.43
N LEU A 162 3.29 4.38 5.72
CA LEU A 162 2.41 3.36 6.29
C LEU A 162 0.92 3.73 6.19
N GLY A 163 0.60 5.02 6.22
CA GLY A 163 -0.77 5.54 6.11
C GLY A 163 -1.19 5.99 4.70
N LYS A 164 -0.36 5.74 3.67
CA LYS A 164 -0.60 6.14 2.26
C LYS A 164 -0.38 5.02 1.25
N MET A 165 -0.52 3.74 1.62
CA MET A 165 -0.54 2.63 0.65
C MET A 165 -1.72 2.68 -0.35
N SER A 166 -2.34 3.86 -0.48
CA SER A 166 -3.45 4.23 -1.33
C SER A 166 -3.83 5.70 -1.06
N LYS A 167 -3.85 6.51 -2.12
CA LYS A 167 -4.79 7.62 -2.27
C LYS A 167 -5.75 7.26 -3.38
#